data_AF-A0A7K3NL81-F1
#
_entry.id   AF-A0A7K3NL81-F1
#
_cell.length_a   1.000
_cell.length_b   1.000
_cell.length_c   1.000
_cell.angle_alpha   90.00
_cell.angle_beta   90.00
_cell.angle_gamma   90.00
#
_symmetry.space_group_name_H-M   'P 1'
#
loop_
_entity.id
_entity.type
_entity.pdbx_description
1 polymer ?
#
loop_
_entity_poly.entity_id
_entity_poly.type
_entity_poly.pdbx_seq_one_letter_code
_entity_poly.pdbx_strand_id
1 'polypeptide(L)'
;MMARGDMTEDERQVLAALATQEDHAFPARRMPGEVAVSLGLPQRRALAVFRSLAARGFYEYDISLYSGRLTATGREAARALGET
;
A
#
# COMPACT_ATOMS: atom_id res chain seq x y z
N MET A 1 -9.29 8.49 -16.59
CA MET A 1 -9.29 9.24 -15.32
C MET A 1 -10.04 8.39 -14.30
N MET A 2 -9.35 7.51 -13.56
CA MET A 2 -10.01 6.64 -12.58
C MET A 2 -10.35 7.46 -11.33
N ALA A 3 -11.61 7.38 -10.89
CA ALA A 3 -12.17 8.24 -9.85
C ALA A 3 -11.46 8.01 -8.50
N ARG A 4 -11.03 9.10 -7.88
CA ARG A 4 -10.49 9.16 -6.50
C ARG A 4 -11.49 8.69 -5.42
N GLY A 5 -12.74 8.36 -5.79
CA GLY A 5 -13.82 8.00 -4.87
C GLY A 5 -14.00 6.50 -4.58
N ASP A 6 -13.23 5.61 -5.21
CA ASP A 6 -13.55 4.17 -5.18
C ASP A 6 -12.59 3.33 -4.30
N MET A 7 -11.79 3.96 -3.43
CA MET A 7 -10.94 3.22 -2.49
C MET A 7 -11.72 2.82 -1.24
N THR A 8 -11.56 1.56 -0.84
CA THR A 8 -12.03 1.07 0.47
C THR A 8 -11.21 1.68 1.60
N GLU A 9 -11.72 1.61 2.83
CA GLU A 9 -10.99 2.11 4.00
C GLU A 9 -9.68 1.35 4.23
N ASP A 10 -9.70 0.02 4.13
CA ASP A 10 -8.50 -0.82 4.26
C ASP A 10 -7.44 -0.42 3.21
N GLU A 11 -7.85 -0.11 1.98
CA GLU A 11 -6.94 0.36 0.93
C GLU A 11 -6.34 1.74 1.25
N ARG A 12 -7.15 2.68 1.76
CA ARG A 12 -6.65 4.01 2.16
C ARG A 12 -5.65 3.91 3.29
N GLN A 13 -5.97 3.13 4.32
CA GLN A 13 -5.10 2.95 5.49
C GLN A 13 -3.79 2.28 5.10
N VAL A 14 -3.83 1.21 4.31
CA VAL A 14 -2.61 0.53 3.84
C VAL A 14 -1.80 1.46 2.94
N LEU A 15 -2.44 2.16 2.00
CA LEU A 15 -1.74 3.08 1.09
C LEU A 15 -1.03 4.20 1.88
N ALA A 16 -1.72 4.83 2.84
CA ALA A 16 -1.15 5.86 3.69
C ALA A 16 0.00 5.32 4.55
N ALA A 17 -0.19 4.16 5.20
CA ALA A 17 0.83 3.57 6.06
C ALA A 17 2.09 3.12 5.31
N LEU A 18 1.96 2.68 4.06
CA LEU A 18 3.11 2.38 3.20
C LEU A 18 3.86 3.64 2.77
N ALA A 19 3.16 4.75 2.55
CA ALA A 19 3.77 6.01 2.15
C ALA A 19 4.55 6.70 3.27
N THR A 20 4.29 6.36 4.54
CA THR A 20 5.06 6.85 5.69
C THR A 20 6.29 6.00 6.00
N GLN A 21 6.48 4.86 5.30
CA GLN A 21 7.68 4.06 5.49
C GLN A 21 8.88 4.78 4.90
N GLU A 22 9.97 4.84 5.68
CA GLU A 22 11.26 5.26 5.17
C GLU A 22 11.78 4.22 4.15
N ASP A 23 12.37 4.71 3.06
CA ASP A 23 12.87 3.87 1.97
C ASP A 23 14.21 3.24 2.37
N HIS A 24 14.13 2.18 3.18
CA HIS A 24 15.29 1.38 3.57
C HIS A 24 15.48 0.19 2.62
N ALA A 25 16.73 -0.25 2.47
CA ALA A 25 17.01 -1.53 1.81
C ALA A 25 16.67 -2.71 2.75
N PHE A 26 16.38 -3.87 2.17
CA PHE A 26 16.31 -5.11 2.95
C PHE A 26 17.70 -5.41 3.59
N PRO A 27 17.78 -5.90 4.84
CA PRO A 27 16.68 -6.33 5.73
C PRO A 27 16.14 -5.24 6.66
N ALA A 28 16.68 -4.01 6.61
CA ALA A 28 16.27 -2.94 7.52
C ALA A 28 14.87 -2.37 7.20
N ARG A 29 14.38 -2.60 5.98
CA ARG A 29 13.04 -2.18 5.57
C ARG A 29 11.94 -2.98 6.29
N ARG A 30 10.89 -2.28 6.69
CA ARG A 30 9.65 -2.92 7.10
C ARG A 30 8.91 -3.43 5.88
N MET A 31 8.45 -4.68 5.93
CA MET A 31 7.80 -5.30 4.79
C MET A 31 6.35 -4.82 4.66
N PRO A 32 5.83 -4.59 3.45
CA PRO A 32 4.43 -4.23 3.26
C PRO A 32 3.44 -5.16 3.99
N GLY A 33 3.71 -6.46 4.02
CA GLY A 33 2.89 -7.40 4.80
C GLY A 33 2.86 -7.11 6.31
N GLU A 34 3.99 -6.70 6.89
CA GLU A 34 4.08 -6.33 8.31
C GLU A 34 3.35 -5.02 8.59
N VAL A 35 3.32 -4.11 7.61
CA VAL A 35 2.53 -2.88 7.69
C VAL A 35 1.04 -3.22 7.76
N ALA A 36 0.54 -4.05 6.82
CA ALA A 36 -0.86 -4.46 6.82
C ALA A 36 -1.28 -5.22 8.09
N VAL A 37 -0.42 -6.12 8.59
CA VAL A 37 -0.66 -6.83 9.85
C VAL A 37 -0.74 -5.88 11.04
N SER A 38 0.10 -4.84 11.08
CA SER A 38 0.05 -3.85 12.17
C SER A 38 -1.18 -2.94 12.14
N LEU A 39 -1.85 -2.84 10.99
CA LEU A 39 -3.16 -2.22 10.87
C LEU A 39 -4.31 -3.16 11.32
N GLY A 40 -3.98 -4.36 11.82
CA GLY A 40 -4.96 -5.35 12.27
C GLY A 40 -5.61 -6.13 11.14
N LEU A 41 -5.12 -6.03 9.90
CA LEU A 41 -5.70 -6.73 8.76
C LEU A 41 -5.35 -8.22 8.79
N PRO A 42 -6.35 -9.14 8.74
CA PRO A 42 -6.06 -10.55 8.57
C PRO A 42 -5.45 -10.80 7.19
N GLN A 43 -4.61 -11.84 7.08
CA GLN A 43 -3.83 -12.14 5.88
C GLN A 43 -4.66 -12.14 4.58
N ARG A 44 -5.87 -12.73 4.61
CA ARG A 44 -6.76 -12.77 3.44
C ARG A 44 -7.21 -11.38 2.99
N ARG A 45 -7.47 -10.46 3.92
CA ARG A 45 -7.83 -9.07 3.59
C ARG A 45 -6.63 -8.28 3.11
N ALA A 46 -5.50 -8.41 3.79
CA ALA A 46 -4.25 -7.78 3.34
C ALA A 46 -3.92 -8.17 1.90
N LEU A 47 -4.05 -9.46 1.56
CA LEU A 47 -3.88 -9.96 0.20
C LEU A 47 -4.83 -9.31 -0.81
N ALA A 48 -6.11 -9.16 -0.47
CA ALA A 48 -7.09 -8.51 -1.33
C ALA A 48 -6.76 -7.04 -1.55
N VAL A 49 -6.33 -6.33 -0.50
CA VAL A 49 -5.90 -4.93 -0.58
C VAL A 49 -4.68 -4.79 -1.50
N PHE A 50 -3.61 -5.57 -1.30
CA PHE A 50 -2.42 -5.47 -2.16
C PHE A 50 -2.71 -5.77 -3.63
N ARG A 51 -3.59 -6.74 -3.91
CA ARG A 51 -4.03 -7.02 -5.28
C ARG A 51 -4.80 -5.86 -5.89
N SER A 52 -5.69 -5.23 -5.12
CA SER A 52 -6.46 -4.07 -5.58
C SER A 52 -5.55 -2.86 -5.83
N LEU A 53 -4.63 -2.56 -4.90
CA LEU A 53 -3.65 -1.49 -5.07
C LEU A 53 -2.76 -1.71 -6.30
N ALA A 54 -2.35 -2.96 -6.56
CA ALA A 54 -1.60 -3.29 -7.76
C ALA A 54 -2.43 -3.15 -9.04
N ALA A 55 -3.69 -3.61 -9.04
CA ALA A 55 -4.61 -3.45 -10.17
C ALA A 55 -4.88 -1.97 -10.51
N ARG A 56 -4.81 -1.08 -9.51
CA ARG A 56 -4.91 0.38 -9.67
C ARG A 56 -3.58 1.05 -10.08
N GLY A 57 -2.49 0.29 -10.18
CA GLY A 57 -1.16 0.82 -10.50
C GLY A 57 -0.49 1.59 -9.36
N PHE A 58 -0.96 1.42 -8.12
CA PHE A 58 -0.40 2.08 -6.94
C PHE A 58 0.72 1.28 -6.28
N TYR A 59 0.82 -0.02 -6.61
CA TYR A 59 1.74 -0.94 -5.96
C TYR A 59 2.33 -1.93 -6.97
N GLU A 60 3.62 -2.20 -6.86
CA GLU A 60 4.36 -3.18 -7.67
C GLU A 60 4.92 -4.28 -6.77
N TYR A 61 4.85 -5.53 -7.24
CA TYR A 61 5.46 -6.66 -6.55
C TYR A 61 6.96 -6.72 -6.82
N ASP A 62 7.72 -7.07 -5.79
CA ASP A 62 9.16 -7.33 -5.88
C ASP A 62 9.38 -8.83 -6.09
N ILE A 63 9.40 -9.60 -4.99
CA ILE A 63 9.47 -11.07 -4.98
C ILE A 63 8.08 -11.67 -4.70
N SER A 64 7.26 -10.95 -3.94
CA SER A 64 5.90 -11.35 -3.55
C SER A 64 5.01 -10.13 -3.34
N LEU A 65 3.72 -10.39 -3.22
CA LEU A 65 2.71 -9.40 -2.83
C LEU A 65 3.03 -8.68 -1.51
N TYR A 66 3.73 -9.34 -0.58
CA TYR A 66 4.07 -8.77 0.73
C TYR A 66 5.44 -8.09 0.80
N SER A 67 6.18 -8.07 -0.30
CA SER A 67 7.53 -7.50 -0.39
C SER A 67 7.70 -6.40 -1.43
N GLY A 68 6.58 -5.96 -2.03
CA GLY A 68 6.56 -4.94 -3.06
C GLY A 68 6.82 -3.52 -2.54
N ARG A 69 6.48 -2.54 -3.38
CA ARG A 69 6.66 -1.11 -3.11
C ARG A 69 5.57 -0.28 -3.75
N LEU A 70 5.36 0.93 -3.23
CA LEU A 70 4.51 1.91 -3.89
C LEU A 70 5.15 2.39 -5.20
N THR A 71 4.32 2.58 -6.21
CA THR A 71 4.71 3.27 -7.45
C THR A 71 4.77 4.79 -7.20
N ALA A 72 5.26 5.56 -8.18
CA ALA A 72 5.15 7.02 -8.13
C ALA A 72 3.67 7.45 -7.99
N THR A 73 2.79 6.87 -8.80
CA THR A 73 1.34 7.09 -8.75
C THR A 73 0.75 6.73 -7.38
N GLY A 74 1.18 5.63 -6.77
CA GLY A 74 0.75 5.24 -5.42
C GLY A 74 1.17 6.25 -4.35
N ARG A 75 2.39 6.79 -4.44
CA ARG A 75 2.87 7.84 -3.53
C ARG A 75 2.09 9.15 -3.71
N GLU A 76 1.79 9.54 -4.94
CA GLU A 76 0.94 10.71 -5.21
C GLU A 76 -0.47 10.53 -4.67
N ALA A 77 -1.07 9.35 -4.89
CA ALA A 77 -2.37 9.02 -4.34
C ALA A 77 -2.38 9.06 -2.80
N ALA A 78 -1.32 8.58 -2.15
CA ALA A 78 -1.19 8.65 -0.70
C ALA A 78 -1.08 10.08 -0.18
N ARG A 79 -0.33 10.96 -0.86
CA ARG A 79 -0.23 12.39 -0.49
C ARG A 79 -1.58 13.09 -0.55
N ALA A 80 -2.37 12.81 -1.58
CA ALA A 80 -3.71 13.37 -1.72
C ALA A 80 -4.67 12.95 -0.58
N LEU A 81 -4.42 11.83 0.12
CA LEU A 81 -5.20 11.43 1.30
C LEU A 81 -4.89 12.27 2.54
N GLY A 82 -3.68 12.84 2.66
CA GLY A 82 -3.26 13.65 3.80
C GLY A 82 -3.56 15.15 3.65
N GLU A 83 -3.95 15.59 2.45
CA GLU A 83 -4.33 16.97 2.14
C GLU A 83 -5.84 17.23 2.28
N THR A 84 -6.61 16.22 2.71
CA THR A 84 -8.07 16.28 2.94
C THR A 84 -8.39 16.31 4.43
#